data_AF-A0A819T3U7-F1
#
_entry.id   AF-A0A819T3U7-F1
#
_cell.length_a   1.000
_cell.length_b   1.000
_cell.length_c   1.000
_cell.angle_alpha   90.00
_cell.angle_beta   90.00
_cell.angle_gamma   90.00
#
_symmetry.space_group_name_H-M   'P 1'
#
loop_
_entity.id
_entity.type
_entity.pdbx_description
1 polymer ?
#
loop_
_entity_poly.entity_id
_entity_poly.type
_entity_poly.pdbx_seq_one_letter_code
_entity_poly.pdbx_strand_id
1 'polypeptide(L)'
;MINNNNNKSKPKQKNLGRIISTNDFLSTTSSSMTAEIFAANALFEIEIDKSFSKQNNIIYVDISRLSYMQDEKQILFDLGTLFHVTNVAYNDDRRLWYLSLITIADDDKDIKNKQYNKIIKISNEKNIDEQLPYVFLLLL
;
A
#
# COMPACT_ATOMS: atom_id res chain seq x y z
N MET A 1 -18.33 -36.67 -24.14
CA MET A 1 -18.72 -35.25 -24.24
C MET A 1 -18.30 -34.53 -22.96
N ILE A 2 -17.30 -33.67 -23.12
CA ILE A 2 -16.85 -32.50 -22.34
C ILE A 2 -16.97 -32.53 -20.80
N ASN A 3 -15.81 -32.75 -20.17
CA ASN A 3 -15.45 -32.32 -18.82
C ASN A 3 -15.44 -30.78 -18.75
N ASN A 4 -16.32 -30.16 -17.97
CA ASN A 4 -16.24 -28.73 -17.67
C ASN A 4 -15.54 -28.51 -16.32
N ASN A 5 -14.21 -28.59 -16.36
CA ASN A 5 -13.33 -28.05 -15.32
C ASN A 5 -13.31 -26.51 -15.42
N ASN A 6 -14.33 -25.84 -14.90
CA ASN A 6 -14.31 -24.39 -14.71
C ASN A 6 -13.65 -24.02 -13.37
N ASN A 7 -12.41 -24.46 -13.16
CA ASN A 7 -11.54 -23.86 -12.15
C ASN A 7 -10.86 -22.62 -12.75
N LYS A 8 -11.63 -21.55 -12.96
CA LYS A 8 -11.03 -20.21 -12.99
C LYS A 8 -10.68 -19.87 -11.55
N SER A 9 -9.48 -20.25 -11.11
CA SER A 9 -8.97 -19.81 -9.82
C SER A 9 -8.97 -18.28 -9.82
N LYS A 10 -9.83 -17.65 -9.01
CA LYS A 10 -9.77 -16.21 -8.72
C LYS A 10 -8.30 -15.88 -8.41
N PRO A 11 -7.72 -14.80 -8.99
CA PRO A 11 -6.34 -14.44 -8.69
C PRO A 11 -6.17 -14.34 -7.18
N LYS A 12 -5.35 -15.25 -6.62
CA LYS A 12 -5.10 -15.33 -5.18
C LYS A 12 -4.73 -13.95 -4.66
N GLN A 13 -5.35 -13.54 -3.56
CA GLN A 13 -5.09 -12.32 -2.76
C GLN A 13 -3.67 -12.34 -2.16
N LYS A 14 -2.65 -12.45 -3.01
CA LYS A 14 -1.24 -12.66 -2.62
C LYS A 14 -0.68 -11.56 -1.73
N ASN A 15 -1.37 -10.42 -1.63
CA ASN A 15 -0.94 -9.26 -0.88
C ASN A 15 -1.74 -9.00 0.41
N LEU A 16 -2.78 -9.79 0.70
CA LEU A 16 -3.53 -9.66 1.95
C LEU A 16 -2.62 -9.95 3.15
N GLY A 17 -2.68 -9.10 4.18
CA GLY A 17 -1.86 -9.21 5.39
C GLY A 17 -0.39 -8.84 5.20
N ARG A 18 0.00 -8.34 4.02
CA ARG A 18 1.35 -7.83 3.76
C ARG A 18 1.47 -6.37 4.14
N ILE A 19 2.70 -5.97 4.42
CA ILE A 19 3.10 -4.59 4.59
C ILE A 19 3.70 -4.12 3.27
N ILE A 20 3.29 -2.95 2.83
CA ILE A 20 3.82 -2.26 1.66
C ILE A 20 4.32 -0.88 2.06
N SER A 21 5.25 -0.35 1.28
CA SER A 21 5.74 1.02 1.41
C SER A 21 5.88 1.64 0.03
N THR A 22 5.91 2.97 -0.01
CA THR A 22 6.24 3.70 -1.23
C THR A 22 7.72 4.09 -1.23
N ASN A 23 8.31 4.12 -2.42
CA ASN A 23 9.70 4.55 -2.63
C ASN A 23 9.81 6.07 -2.87
N ASP A 24 8.68 6.76 -2.89
CA ASP A 24 8.54 8.20 -3.10
C ASP A 24 7.30 8.69 -2.33
N PHE A 25 7.04 9.99 -2.35
CA PHE A 25 5.82 10.58 -1.81
C PHE A 25 4.58 9.95 -2.48
N LEU A 26 3.59 9.61 -1.67
CA LEU A 26 2.32 9.09 -2.17
C LEU A 26 1.27 10.19 -2.16
N SER A 27 0.92 10.67 -3.36
CA SER A 27 -0.19 11.61 -3.55
C SER A 27 -1.52 10.88 -3.45
N THR A 28 -2.41 11.39 -2.60
CA THR A 28 -3.74 10.83 -2.35
C THR A 28 -4.76 11.96 -2.22
N THR A 29 -6.03 11.61 -2.11
CA THR A 29 -7.13 12.56 -1.94
C THR A 29 -8.09 12.06 -0.86
N SER A 30 -8.66 13.00 -0.10
CA SER A 30 -9.79 12.69 0.79
C SER A 30 -11.16 12.70 0.07
N SER A 31 -11.18 12.98 -1.24
CA SER A 31 -12.37 12.93 -2.08
C SER A 31 -12.49 11.58 -2.77
N SER A 32 -13.47 10.76 -2.37
CA SER A 32 -13.74 9.48 -3.05
C SER A 32 -14.05 9.68 -4.53
N MET A 33 -14.79 10.74 -4.89
CA MET A 33 -15.10 11.06 -6.28
C MET A 33 -13.84 11.33 -7.09
N THR A 34 -12.91 12.12 -6.55
CA THR A 34 -11.63 12.42 -7.22
C THR A 34 -10.80 11.14 -7.36
N ALA A 35 -10.71 10.33 -6.30
CA ALA A 35 -9.96 9.08 -6.34
C ALA A 35 -10.50 8.12 -7.41
N GLU A 36 -11.82 8.02 -7.54
CA GLU A 36 -12.46 7.19 -8.55
C GLU A 36 -12.23 7.66 -9.99
N ILE A 37 -12.13 8.97 -10.22
CA ILE A 37 -11.80 9.52 -11.55
C ILE A 37 -10.39 9.10 -11.99
N PHE A 38 -9.43 9.06 -11.06
CA PHE A 38 -8.04 8.68 -11.33
C PHE A 38 -7.79 7.16 -11.25
N ALA A 39 -8.75 6.36 -10.79
CA ALA A 39 -8.58 4.92 -10.63
C ALA A 39 -8.56 4.21 -11.99
N ALA A 40 -7.38 3.77 -12.44
CA ALA A 40 -7.25 3.02 -13.69
C ALA A 40 -7.59 1.53 -13.51
N ASN A 41 -6.88 0.83 -12.63
CA ASN A 41 -7.00 -0.62 -12.41
C ASN A 41 -7.19 -1.00 -10.94
N ALA A 42 -6.89 -0.08 -10.03
CA ALA A 42 -7.01 -0.26 -8.60
C ALA A 42 -7.39 1.05 -7.92
N LEU A 43 -8.19 0.95 -6.86
CA LEU A 43 -8.49 2.00 -5.90
C LEU A 43 -7.93 1.57 -4.54
N PHE A 44 -7.18 2.48 -3.93
CA PHE A 44 -6.61 2.29 -2.59
C PHE A 44 -7.36 3.18 -1.62
N GLU A 45 -8.02 2.57 -0.65
CA GLU A 45 -8.61 3.26 0.48
C GLU A 45 -7.63 3.17 1.65
N ILE A 46 -7.23 4.32 2.19
CA ILE A 46 -6.22 4.41 3.26
C ILE A 46 -6.90 4.96 4.50
N GLU A 47 -6.94 4.14 5.54
CA GLU A 47 -7.26 4.56 6.89
C GLU A 47 -5.98 5.05 7.58
N ILE A 48 -6.05 6.25 8.15
CA ILE A 48 -4.96 6.84 8.90
C ILE A 48 -5.21 6.58 10.39
N ASP A 49 -4.36 5.77 11.01
CA ASP A 49 -4.39 5.59 12.46
C ASP A 49 -3.81 6.84 13.13
N LYS A 50 -4.68 7.55 13.86
CA LYS A 50 -4.33 8.80 14.56
C LYS A 50 -3.55 8.56 15.86
N SER A 51 -3.31 7.30 16.24
CA SER A 51 -2.45 6.97 17.37
C SER A 51 -1.01 7.49 17.17
N PHE A 52 -0.53 7.57 15.92
CA PHE A 52 0.81 8.07 15.56
C PHE A 52 1.04 9.55 15.81
N SER A 53 -0.02 10.37 15.83
CA SER A 53 0.11 11.80 16.15
C SER A 53 0.67 12.05 17.56
N LYS A 54 0.66 11.03 18.44
CA LYS A 54 1.25 11.10 19.79
C LYS A 54 2.75 10.81 19.82
N GLN A 55 3.33 10.26 18.75
CA GLN A 55 4.72 9.79 18.69
C GLN A 55 5.65 10.73 17.89
N ASN A 56 5.21 11.94 17.55
CA ASN A 56 5.96 12.92 16.74
C ASN A 56 6.40 12.42 15.34
N ASN A 57 5.78 11.36 14.82
CA ASN A 57 6.10 10.82 13.50
C ASN A 57 5.04 11.29 12.49
N ILE A 58 5.30 12.45 11.86
CA ILE A 58 4.40 12.99 10.83
C ILE A 58 4.67 12.24 9.52
N ILE A 59 3.74 11.35 9.15
CA ILE A 59 3.85 10.53 7.93
C ILE A 59 2.99 11.05 6.78
N TYR A 60 2.20 12.11 7.01
CA TYR A 60 1.35 12.71 5.98
C TYR A 60 1.05 14.18 6.28
N VAL A 61 0.67 14.91 5.24
CA VAL A 61 0.22 16.31 5.32
C VAL A 61 -0.97 16.54 4.40
N ASP A 62 -1.96 17.30 4.88
CA ASP A 62 -3.03 17.85 4.06
C ASP A 62 -2.50 19.10 3.34
N ILE A 63 -2.39 19.03 2.01
CA ILE A 63 -1.93 20.11 1.16
C ILE A 63 -3.05 20.69 0.30
N SER A 64 -4.30 20.36 0.59
CA SER A 64 -5.48 20.88 -0.12
C SER A 64 -5.51 22.41 -0.20
N ARG A 65 -5.02 23.09 0.84
CA ARG A 65 -4.97 24.57 0.92
C ARG A 65 -3.76 25.18 0.23
N LEU A 66 -2.75 24.36 -0.08
CA LEU A 66 -1.52 24.78 -0.75
C LEU A 66 -1.54 24.44 -2.25
N SER A 67 -2.37 23.47 -2.65
CA SER A 67 -2.57 23.10 -4.05
C SER A 67 -3.32 24.20 -4.81
N TYR A 68 -2.92 24.40 -6.06
CA TYR A 68 -3.67 25.22 -7.02
C TYR A 68 -5.07 24.62 -7.28
N MET A 69 -5.20 23.30 -7.20
CA MET A 69 -6.44 22.55 -7.38
C MET A 69 -7.01 22.14 -6.01
N GLN A 70 -7.63 23.09 -5.30
CA GLN A 70 -8.11 22.87 -3.92
C GLN A 70 -9.19 21.77 -3.83
N ASP A 71 -9.97 21.59 -4.89
CA ASP A 71 -11.04 20.59 -4.98
C ASP A 71 -10.51 19.14 -5.01
N GLU A 72 -9.22 18.95 -5.30
CA GLU A 72 -8.58 17.64 -5.22
C GLU A 72 -8.44 17.15 -3.78
N LYS A 73 -8.56 18.04 -2.77
CA LYS A 73 -8.44 17.71 -1.35
C LYS A 73 -7.24 16.80 -1.05
N GLN A 74 -6.10 17.19 -1.60
CA GLN A 74 -4.91 16.37 -1.69
C GLN A 74 -4.26 16.14 -0.30
N ILE A 75 -3.92 14.88 -0.05
CA ILE A 75 -3.13 14.43 1.10
C ILE A 75 -1.86 13.79 0.56
N LEU A 76 -0.70 14.23 1.06
CA LEU A 76 0.60 13.71 0.65
C LEU A 76 1.20 12.91 1.80
N PHE A 77 1.52 11.64 1.55
CA PHE A 77 2.27 10.81 2.50
C PHE A 77 3.77 10.88 2.22
N ASP A 78 4.56 10.84 3.29
CA ASP A 78 6.02 10.87 3.23
C ASP A 78 6.59 9.58 2.64
N LEU A 79 7.82 9.67 2.13
CA LEU A 79 8.59 8.54 1.63
C LEU A 79 8.74 7.45 2.69
N GLY A 80 8.63 6.19 2.27
CA GLY A 80 8.76 5.06 3.19
C GLY A 80 7.58 4.84 4.14
N THR A 81 6.49 5.60 4.01
CA THR A 81 5.27 5.34 4.79
C THR A 81 4.83 3.89 4.64
N LEU A 82 4.58 3.23 5.77
CA LEU A 82 4.20 1.83 5.81
C LEU A 82 2.68 1.69 5.87
N PHE A 83 2.17 0.76 5.07
CA PHE A 83 0.74 0.43 5.02
C PHE A 83 0.55 -1.07 5.18
N HIS A 84 -0.37 -1.47 6.06
CA HIS A 84 -0.84 -2.83 6.18
C HIS A 84 -2.04 -3.06 5.26
N VAL A 85 -1.95 -4.04 4.37
CA VAL A 85 -3.05 -4.42 3.47
C VAL A 85 -4.06 -5.27 4.23
N THR A 86 -5.21 -4.69 4.57
CA THR A 86 -6.26 -5.35 5.36
C THR A 86 -7.32 -6.01 4.50
N ASN A 87 -7.48 -5.57 3.25
CA ASN A 87 -8.43 -6.17 2.32
C ASN A 87 -7.95 -6.07 0.87
N VAL A 88 -8.29 -7.09 0.07
CA VAL A 88 -8.12 -7.10 -1.39
C VAL A 88 -9.34 -7.74 -2.01
N ALA A 89 -10.14 -6.94 -2.71
CA ALA A 89 -11.35 -7.37 -3.39
C ALA A 89 -11.32 -6.93 -4.86
N TYR A 90 -11.87 -7.74 -5.75
CA TYR A 90 -12.12 -7.33 -7.13
C TYR A 90 -13.62 -7.04 -7.27
N ASN A 91 -13.94 -5.88 -7.84
CA ASN A 91 -15.31 -5.52 -8.20
C ASN A 91 -15.50 -5.84 -9.68
N ASP A 92 -16.27 -6.89 -9.97
CA ASP A 92 -16.52 -7.35 -11.33
C ASP A 92 -17.30 -6.31 -12.17
N ASP A 93 -18.23 -5.57 -11.55
CA ASP A 93 -19.07 -4.57 -12.23
C ASP A 93 -18.24 -3.37 -12.70
N ARG A 94 -17.32 -2.91 -11.84
CA ARG A 94 -16.41 -1.79 -12.13
C ARG A 94 -15.10 -2.23 -12.78
N ARG A 95 -14.88 -3.55 -12.89
CA ARG A 95 -13.62 -4.17 -13.33
C ARG A 95 -12.38 -3.63 -12.61
N LEU A 96 -12.52 -3.31 -11.33
CA LEU A 96 -11.54 -2.57 -10.54
C LEU A 96 -11.13 -3.34 -9.28
N TRP A 97 -9.84 -3.29 -8.95
CA TRP A 97 -9.35 -3.79 -7.66
C TRP A 97 -9.59 -2.76 -6.56
N TYR A 98 -10.09 -3.21 -5.42
CA TYR A 98 -10.23 -2.42 -4.20
C TYR A 98 -9.27 -2.96 -3.16
N LEU A 99 -8.41 -2.08 -2.66
CA LEU A 99 -7.46 -2.39 -1.61
C LEU A 99 -7.74 -1.48 -0.43
N SER A 100 -7.95 -2.08 0.74
CA SER A 100 -8.03 -1.33 2.01
C SER A 100 -6.69 -1.42 2.71
N LEU A 101 -6.17 -0.27 3.12
CA LEU A 101 -4.88 -0.08 3.76
C LEU A 101 -5.07 0.64 5.09
N ILE A 102 -4.26 0.29 6.08
CA ILE A 102 -4.14 1.06 7.32
C ILE A 102 -2.68 1.49 7.47
N THR A 103 -2.43 2.75 7.79
CA THR A 103 -1.08 3.23 8.14
C THR A 103 -0.57 2.50 9.38
N ILE A 104 0.72 2.16 9.43
CA ILE A 104 1.34 1.54 10.59
C ILE A 104 2.60 2.30 11.02
N ALA A 105 2.90 2.33 12.32
CA ALA A 105 4.12 2.94 12.83
C ALA A 105 5.34 2.11 12.45
N ASP A 106 6.46 2.80 12.26
CA ASP A 106 7.78 2.17 12.09
C ASP A 106 8.27 1.46 13.38
N ASP A 107 7.64 1.73 14.52
CA ASP A 107 7.94 1.05 15.80
C ASP A 107 7.21 -0.29 15.98
N ASP A 108 6.31 -0.64 15.07
CA ASP A 108 5.45 -1.80 15.22
C ASP A 108 6.32 -3.06 15.24
N LYS A 109 6.42 -3.66 16.44
CA LYS A 109 7.41 -4.70 16.78
C LYS A 109 7.31 -5.90 15.85
N ASP A 110 6.12 -6.13 15.28
CA ASP A 110 5.86 -7.19 14.32
C ASP A 110 6.50 -6.93 12.95
N ILE A 111 6.66 -5.67 12.55
CA ILE A 111 7.37 -5.27 11.32
C ILE A 111 8.85 -5.53 11.48
N LYS A 112 9.44 -5.05 12.58
CA LYS A 112 10.86 -5.25 12.88
C LYS A 112 11.19 -6.74 12.94
N ASN A 113 10.37 -7.53 13.62
CA ASN A 113 10.56 -8.98 13.72
C ASN A 113 10.41 -9.69 12.37
N LYS A 114 9.42 -9.33 11.54
CA LYS A 114 9.25 -9.92 10.20
C LYS A 114 10.38 -9.53 9.25
N GLN A 115 10.87 -8.29 9.30
CA GLN A 115 12.03 -7.85 8.52
C GLN A 115 13.30 -8.55 8.99
N TYR A 116 13.56 -8.62 10.30
CA TYR A 116 14.72 -9.33 10.87
C TYR A 116 14.75 -10.80 10.45
N ASN A 117 13.62 -11.50 10.56
CA ASN A 117 13.53 -12.91 10.20
C ASN A 117 13.72 -13.14 8.69
N LYS A 118 13.26 -12.20 7.85
CA LYS A 118 13.49 -12.26 6.40
C LYS A 118 14.96 -12.00 6.05
N ILE A 119 15.61 -11.04 6.71
CA ILE A 119 17.04 -10.75 6.54
C ILE A 119 17.88 -11.95 6.96
N ILE A 120 17.62 -12.53 8.15
CA ILE A 120 18.31 -13.72 8.65
C ILE A 120 18.15 -14.91 7.69
N LYS A 121 16.94 -15.10 7.15
CA LYS A 121 16.69 -16.18 6.19
C LYS A 121 17.45 -15.96 4.88
N ILE A 122 17.47 -14.74 4.36
CA ILE A 122 18.20 -14.39 3.13
C ILE A 122 19.72 -14.51 3.33
N SER A 123 20.24 -14.05 4.48
CA SER A 123 21.67 -14.16 4.79
C SER A 123 22.13 -15.59 5.02
N ASN A 124 21.25 -16.45 5.55
CA ASN A 124 21.54 -17.87 5.71
C ASN A 124 21.43 -18.64 4.39
N GLU A 125 20.67 -18.13 3.41
CA GLU A 125 20.49 -18.74 2.09
C GLU A 125 21.48 -18.20 1.04
N LYS A 126 22.15 -17.06 1.29
CA LYS A 126 23.12 -16.45 0.37
C LYS A 126 24.39 -16.02 1.12
N ASN A 127 25.49 -16.71 0.84
CA ASN A 127 26.83 -16.32 1.27
C ASN A 127 27.40 -15.29 0.28
N ILE A 128 26.85 -14.06 0.20
CA ILE A 128 27.35 -13.04 -0.75
C ILE A 128 27.21 -11.61 -0.22
N ASP A 129 28.36 -10.94 -0.22
CA ASP A 129 28.70 -9.51 -0.15
C ASP A 129 28.13 -8.69 -1.34
N GLU A 130 26.83 -8.75 -1.64
CA GLU A 130 26.25 -7.96 -2.74
C GLU A 130 24.97 -7.21 -2.34
N GLN A 131 24.98 -5.90 -2.62
CA GLN A 131 23.86 -4.95 -2.53
C GLN A 131 22.57 -5.55 -3.11
N LEU A 132 21.50 -5.55 -2.31
CA LEU A 132 20.17 -5.97 -2.74
C LEU A 132 19.45 -4.84 -3.50
N PRO A 133 18.96 -5.06 -4.74
CA PRO A 133 18.05 -4.15 -5.41
C PRO A 133 16.57 -4.54 -5.19
N TYR A 134 15.66 -3.77 -5.82
CA TYR A 134 14.18 -3.84 -5.91
C TYR A 134 13.43 -2.99 -4.86
N VAL A 135 12.90 -1.78 -5.13
CA VAL A 135 12.07 -1.20 -6.22
C VAL A 135 10.71 -1.88 -6.42
N PHE A 136 9.64 -1.14 -6.08
CA PHE A 136 8.35 -1.12 -6.77
C PHE A 136 7.87 0.33 -6.85
N LEU A 137 7.79 0.84 -8.07
CA LEU A 137 7.28 2.16 -8.42
C LEU A 137 5.77 2.03 -8.68
N LEU A 138 4.95 2.90 -8.10
CA LEU A 138 3.64 3.23 -8.65
C LEU A 138 3.52 4.76 -8.65
N LEU A 139 3.98 5.36 -9.74
CA LEU A 139 3.57 6.70 -10.14
C LEU A 139 2.15 6.58 -10.70
N LEU A 140 1.26 7.47 -10.27
CA LEU A 140 0.13 7.89 -11.10
C LEU A 140 0.67 8.66 -12.31
#